data_AF-A0A6P2GBJ1-F1
#
_entry.id   AF-A0A6P2GBJ1-F1
#
_cell.length_a   1.000
_cell.length_b   1.000
_cell.length_c   1.000
_cell.angle_alpha   90.00
_cell.angle_beta   90.00
_cell.angle_gamma   90.00
#
_symmetry.space_group_name_H-M   'P 1'
#
loop_
_entity.id
_entity.type
_entity.pdbx_description
1 polymer ?
#
loop_
_entity_poly.entity_id
_entity_poly.type
_entity_poly.pdbx_seq_one_letter_code
_entity_poly.pdbx_strand_id
1 'polypeptide(L)'
;MQHPIEQASDLGGVIRAARKAQKWRQNDAAERAGVSESFMVKAERGADTVQWGKVFGLLQRLGVRVLVELPDAGGELLERETAQARRRADARAARTARAAKVDARPASRVAAADGTPRAGQEPTHD
;
A
#
# COMPACT_ATOMS: atom_id res chain seq x y z
N MET A 1 -12.75 25.45 3.13
CA MET A 1 -12.04 26.27 2.13
C MET A 1 -11.52 25.35 1.04
N GLN A 2 -11.46 25.81 -0.21
CA GLN A 2 -10.85 25.09 -1.33
C GLN A 2 -9.54 25.80 -1.71
N HIS A 3 -8.54 25.05 -2.14
CA HIS A 3 -7.24 25.58 -2.55
C HIS A 3 -6.83 24.91 -3.86
N PRO A 4 -6.62 25.67 -4.95
CA PRO A 4 -6.09 25.15 -6.20
C PRO A 4 -4.71 24.51 -5.98
N ILE A 5 -4.42 23.43 -6.69
CA ILE A 5 -3.13 22.74 -6.66
C ILE A 5 -2.56 22.80 -8.06
N GLU A 6 -1.52 23.59 -8.26
CA GLU A 6 -0.87 23.77 -9.57
C GLU A 6 0.45 23.00 -9.64
N GLN A 7 1.12 22.84 -8.49
CA GLN A 7 2.38 22.12 -8.36
C GLN A 7 2.44 21.27 -7.08
N ALA A 8 3.39 20.34 -7.03
CA ALA A 8 3.53 19.40 -5.92
C ALA A 8 3.78 20.09 -4.57
N SER A 9 4.45 21.25 -4.55
CA SER A 9 4.67 22.04 -3.33
C SER A 9 3.39 22.57 -2.71
N ASP A 10 2.36 22.87 -3.51
CA ASP A 10 1.08 23.37 -3.01
C ASP A 10 0.41 22.28 -2.17
N LEU A 11 0.44 21.05 -2.68
CA LEU A 11 -0.06 19.89 -1.95
C LEU A 11 0.74 19.63 -0.68
N GLY A 12 2.06 19.82 -0.71
CA GLY A 12 2.91 19.76 0.48
C GLY A 12 2.51 20.80 1.54
N GLY A 13 2.18 22.02 1.11
CA GLY A 13 1.60 23.06 1.95
C GLY A 13 0.28 22.65 2.58
N VAL A 14 -0.65 22.07 1.81
CA VAL A 14 -1.94 21.56 2.30
C VAL A 14 -1.74 20.47 3.36
N ILE A 15 -0.86 19.50 3.09
CA ILE A 15 -0.54 18.42 4.05
C ILE A 15 -0.02 19.02 5.36
N ARG A 16 0.93 19.96 5.29
CA ARG A 16 1.53 20.60 6.46
C ARG A 16 0.49 21.41 7.24
N ALA A 17 -0.38 22.15 6.56
CA ALA A 17 -1.46 22.91 7.18
C ALA A 17 -2.47 22.00 7.88
N ALA A 18 -2.92 20.93 7.22
CA ALA A 18 -3.87 19.96 7.76
C ALA A 18 -3.32 19.24 9.00
N ARG A 19 -2.02 18.85 8.97
CA ARG A 19 -1.35 18.27 10.13
C ARG A 19 -1.29 19.24 11.31
N LYS A 20 -0.89 20.50 11.05
CA LYS A 20 -0.82 21.53 12.09
C LYS A 20 -2.18 21.84 12.69
N ALA A 21 -3.24 21.87 11.90
CA ALA A 21 -4.61 22.05 12.38
C ALA A 21 -5.03 20.96 13.38
N GLN A 22 -4.51 19.74 13.20
CA GLN A 22 -4.74 18.60 14.10
C GLN A 22 -3.74 18.53 15.27
N LYS A 23 -2.76 19.46 15.34
CA LYS A 23 -1.69 19.49 16.35
C LYS A 23 -0.82 18.22 16.37
N TRP A 24 -0.70 17.54 15.24
CA TRP A 24 0.13 16.34 15.13
C TRP A 24 1.58 16.68 14.81
N ARG A 25 2.53 15.93 15.39
CA ARG A 25 3.93 15.93 14.93
C ARG A 25 4.03 15.15 13.62
N GLN A 26 5.15 15.32 12.91
CA GLN A 26 5.37 14.57 11.66
C GLN A 26 5.36 13.06 11.89
N ASN A 27 5.91 12.59 13.02
CA ASN A 27 5.96 11.16 13.35
C ASN A 27 4.55 10.61 13.64
N ASP A 28 3.73 11.34 14.39
CA ASP A 28 2.34 10.94 14.65
C ASP A 28 1.54 10.80 13.36
N ALA A 29 1.71 11.75 12.42
CA ALA A 29 1.05 11.70 11.13
C ALA A 29 1.58 10.55 10.25
N ALA A 30 2.90 10.31 10.29
CA ALA A 30 3.54 9.21 9.55
C ALA A 30 2.99 7.86 10.00
N GLU A 31 2.96 7.62 11.31
CA GLU A 31 2.47 6.40 11.93
C GLU A 31 1.00 6.14 11.58
N ARG A 32 0.14 7.15 11.75
CA ARG A 32 -1.30 7.06 11.42
C ARG A 32 -1.56 6.78 9.95
N ALA A 33 -0.69 7.26 9.06
CA ALA A 33 -0.78 7.04 7.62
C ALA A 33 -0.06 5.78 7.14
N GLY A 34 0.67 5.06 8.01
CA GLY A 34 1.45 3.88 7.62
C GLY A 34 2.60 4.22 6.67
N VAL A 35 3.23 5.38 6.86
CA VAL A 35 4.36 5.86 6.04
C VAL A 35 5.57 6.17 6.93
N SER A 36 6.76 6.31 6.34
CA SER A 36 7.96 6.67 7.08
C SER A 36 8.01 8.17 7.39
N GLU A 37 8.76 8.55 8.42
CA GLU A 37 9.05 9.96 8.73
C GLU A 37 9.73 10.67 7.54
N SER A 38 10.68 10.01 6.88
CA SER A 38 11.32 10.57 5.68
C SER A 38 10.33 10.79 4.53
N PHE A 39 9.29 9.95 4.42
CA PHE A 39 8.20 10.20 3.48
C PHE A 39 7.40 11.45 3.87
N MET A 40 7.05 11.62 5.15
CA MET A 40 6.36 12.83 5.63
C MET A 40 7.14 14.11 5.32
N VAL A 41 8.46 14.10 5.53
CA VAL A 41 9.32 15.25 5.20
C VAL A 41 9.30 15.56 3.70
N LYS A 42 9.38 14.53 2.83
CA LYS A 42 9.31 14.70 1.38
C LYS A 42 7.94 15.18 0.92
N ALA A 43 6.87 14.63 1.49
CA ALA A 43 5.49 14.99 1.17
C ALA A 43 5.19 16.45 1.53
N GLU A 44 5.57 16.91 2.73
CA GLU A 44 5.37 18.31 3.13
C GLU A 44 6.20 19.33 2.34
N ARG A 45 7.32 18.88 1.75
CA ARG A 45 8.12 19.70 0.82
C ARG A 45 7.56 19.70 -0.60
N GLY A 46 6.61 18.80 -0.91
CA GLY A 46 6.08 18.61 -2.25
C GLY A 46 7.07 17.97 -3.22
N ALA A 47 7.83 16.98 -2.77
CA ALA A 47 8.76 16.28 -3.66
C ALA A 47 8.01 15.46 -4.72
N ASP A 48 8.38 15.60 -6.00
CA ASP A 48 7.71 14.91 -7.12
C ASP A 48 7.85 13.39 -7.12
N THR A 49 8.80 12.87 -6.34
CA THR A 49 9.11 11.43 -6.23
C THR A 49 8.27 10.69 -5.21
N VAL A 50 7.32 11.37 -4.55
CA VAL A 50 6.44 10.71 -3.58
C VAL A 50 5.44 9.80 -4.28
N GLN A 51 5.24 8.62 -3.70
CA GLN A 51 4.26 7.69 -4.24
C GLN A 51 2.84 8.24 -3.99
N TRP A 52 2.16 8.62 -5.07
CA TRP A 52 0.78 9.14 -5.07
C TRP A 52 -0.17 8.34 -4.16
N GLY A 53 -0.14 7.01 -4.23
CA GLY A 53 -1.01 6.17 -3.39
C GLY A 53 -0.84 6.41 -1.88
N LYS A 54 0.40 6.64 -1.42
CA LYS A 54 0.69 6.97 -0.01
C LYS A 54 0.23 8.38 0.35
N VAL A 55 0.36 9.33 -0.60
CA VAL A 55 -0.14 10.70 -0.42
C VAL A 55 -1.66 10.69 -0.23
N PHE A 56 -2.41 9.93 -1.03
CA PHE A 56 -3.86 9.83 -0.87
C PHE A 56 -4.27 9.18 0.44
N GLY A 57 -3.55 8.15 0.89
CA GLY A 57 -3.75 7.57 2.21
C GLY A 57 -3.52 8.60 3.32
N LEU A 58 -2.43 9.37 3.24
CA LEU A 58 -2.12 10.44 4.19
C LEU A 58 -3.20 11.53 4.21
N LEU A 59 -3.64 12.02 3.05
CA LEU A 59 -4.68 13.05 2.94
C LEU A 59 -5.98 12.59 3.59
N GLN A 60 -6.40 11.35 3.35
CA GLN A 60 -7.58 10.75 3.99
C GLN A 60 -7.45 10.72 5.51
N ARG A 61 -6.28 10.32 6.04
CA ARG A 61 -6.01 10.31 7.49
C ARG A 61 -5.99 11.70 8.09
N LEU A 62 -5.57 12.70 7.32
CA LEU A 62 -5.60 14.10 7.70
C LEU A 62 -6.97 14.76 7.51
N GLY A 63 -8.00 14.03 7.05
CA GLY A 63 -9.33 14.59 6.79
C GLY A 63 -9.38 15.56 5.62
N VAL A 64 -8.38 15.56 4.74
CA VAL A 64 -8.32 16.40 3.55
C VAL A 64 -9.10 15.71 2.42
N ARG A 65 -10.03 16.44 1.81
CA ARG A 65 -10.79 16.01 0.65
C ARG A 65 -10.16 16.56 -0.62
N VAL A 66 -9.98 15.72 -1.63
CA VAL A 66 -9.53 16.13 -2.97
C VAL A 66 -10.76 16.25 -3.86
N LEU A 67 -10.97 17.45 -4.38
CA LEU A 67 -12.01 17.77 -5.36
C LEU A 67 -11.29 18.12 -6.66
N VAL A 68 -11.80 17.60 -7.78
CA VAL A 68 -11.24 17.85 -9.11
C VAL A 68 -12.34 18.38 -10.00
N GLU A 69 -12.08 19.49 -10.66
CA GLU A 69 -12.98 20.10 -11.63
C GLU A 69 -12.60 19.63 -13.04
N LEU A 70 -13.57 19.12 -13.78
CA LEU A 70 -13.42 18.67 -15.16
C LEU A 70 -14.40 19.46 -16.02
N PRO A 71 -13.97 20.58 -16.66
CA PRO A 71 -14.89 21.45 -17.38
C PRO A 71 -15.46 20.82 -18.66
N ASP A 72 -14.66 20.01 -19.36
CA ASP A 72 -14.98 19.55 -20.72
C ASP A 72 -15.49 18.11 -20.79
N ALA A 73 -15.47 17.36 -19.68
CA ALA A 73 -15.82 15.95 -19.66
C ALA A 73 -17.23 15.72 -19.10
N GLY A 74 -18.06 15.00 -19.88
CA GLY A 74 -19.36 14.53 -19.39
C GLY A 74 -19.24 13.45 -18.31
N GLY A 75 -20.25 13.36 -17.43
CA GLY A 75 -20.27 12.40 -16.32
C GLY A 75 -20.11 10.94 -16.75
N GLU A 76 -20.71 10.56 -17.89
CA GLU A 76 -20.62 9.18 -18.39
C GLU A 76 -19.19 8.76 -18.74
N LEU A 77 -18.41 9.66 -19.36
CA LEU A 77 -17.01 9.39 -19.68
C LEU A 77 -16.21 9.18 -18.39
N LEU A 78 -16.39 10.07 -17.41
CA LEU A 78 -15.71 9.98 -16.11
C LEU A 78 -16.04 8.66 -15.38
N GLU A 79 -17.30 8.26 -15.38
CA GLU A 79 -17.74 6.99 -14.78
C GLU A 79 -17.08 5.78 -15.44
N ARG A 80 -17.07 5.73 -16.77
CA ARG A 80 -16.44 4.65 -17.55
C ARG A 80 -14.94 4.55 -17.25
N GLU A 81 -14.22 5.66 -17.32
CA GLU A 81 -12.76 5.71 -17.08
C GLU A 81 -12.42 5.36 -15.63
N THR A 82 -13.17 5.90 -14.67
CA THR A 82 -12.96 5.60 -13.24
C THR A 82 -13.22 4.12 -12.94
N ALA A 83 -14.27 3.54 -13.52
CA ALA A 83 -14.57 2.12 -13.37
C ALA A 83 -13.48 1.24 -13.99
N GLN A 84 -12.93 1.61 -15.15
CA GLN A 84 -11.82 0.88 -15.76
C GLN A 84 -10.55 0.97 -14.93
N ALA A 85 -10.21 2.16 -14.41
CA ALA A 85 -9.06 2.35 -13.54
C ALA A 85 -9.16 1.50 -12.26
N ARG A 86 -10.34 1.47 -11.62
CA ARG A 86 -10.61 0.63 -10.43
C ARG A 86 -10.39 -0.85 -10.73
N ARG A 87 -11.01 -1.38 -11.79
CA ARG A 87 -10.82 -2.79 -12.21
C ARG A 87 -9.35 -3.14 -12.42
N ARG A 88 -8.57 -2.25 -13.04
CA ARG A 88 -7.12 -2.45 -13.25
C ARG A 88 -6.35 -2.44 -11.93
N ALA A 89 -6.69 -1.56 -11.00
CA ALA A 89 -6.08 -1.50 -9.68
C ALA A 89 -6.36 -2.78 -8.87
N ASP A 90 -7.61 -3.23 -8.86
CA ASP A 90 -8.05 -4.45 -8.16
C ASP A 90 -7.34 -5.69 -8.72
N ALA A 91 -7.25 -5.80 -10.05
CA ALA A 91 -6.53 -6.89 -10.71
C ALA A 91 -5.02 -6.89 -10.34
N ARG A 92 -4.39 -5.72 -10.24
CA ARG A 92 -2.98 -5.59 -9.79
C ARG A 92 -2.83 -6.04 -8.34
N ALA A 93 -3.72 -5.57 -7.45
CA ALA A 93 -3.70 -5.94 -6.04
C ALA A 93 -3.85 -7.46 -5.84
N ALA A 94 -4.78 -8.09 -6.57
CA ALA A 94 -4.99 -9.53 -6.53
C ALA A 94 -3.75 -10.33 -6.99
N ARG A 95 -3.05 -9.86 -8.03
CA ARG A 95 -1.81 -10.47 -8.51
C ARG A 95 -0.69 -10.39 -7.48
N THR A 96 -0.48 -9.21 -6.88
CA THR A 96 0.52 -9.01 -5.82
C THR A 96 0.23 -9.89 -4.60
N ALA A 97 -1.03 -9.97 -4.17
CA ALA A 97 -1.43 -10.84 -3.05
C ALA A 97 -1.21 -12.32 -3.35
N ARG A 98 -1.47 -12.76 -4.60
CA ARG A 98 -1.20 -14.13 -5.03
C ARG A 98 0.30 -14.45 -5.05
N ALA A 99 1.14 -13.54 -5.54
CA ALA A 99 2.59 -13.71 -5.53
C ALA A 99 3.12 -13.87 -4.10
N ALA A 100 2.73 -12.97 -3.19
CA ALA A 100 3.12 -13.06 -1.78
C ALA A 100 2.72 -14.38 -1.11
N LYS A 101 1.55 -14.95 -1.49
CA LYS A 101 1.10 -16.25 -0.96
C LYS A 101 1.88 -17.45 -1.54
N VAL A 102 2.35 -17.36 -2.77
CA VAL A 102 3.22 -18.39 -3.37
C VAL A 102 4.57 -18.40 -2.66
N ASP A 103 5.15 -17.21 -2.43
CA ASP A 103 6.44 -17.07 -1.73
C ASP A 103 6.37 -17.48 -0.26
N ALA A 104 5.20 -17.34 0.39
CA ALA A 104 4.98 -17.71 1.79
C ALA A 104 4.63 -19.19 2.01
N ARG A 105 4.61 -20.05 0.98
CA ARG A 105 4.29 -21.48 1.15
C ARG A 105 5.47 -22.20 1.85
N PRO A 106 5.29 -22.79 3.04
CA PRO A 106 6.38 -23.46 3.73
C PRO A 106 6.82 -24.71 2.96
N ALA A 107 8.14 -24.92 2.88
CA ALA A 107 8.82 -26.05 2.22
C ALA A 107 8.65 -27.39 2.99
N SER A 108 7.45 -27.73 3.46
CA SER A 108 7.25 -28.89 4.36
C SER A 108 6.54 -30.09 3.72
N ARG A 109 6.53 -30.25 2.39
CA ARG A 109 5.87 -31.41 1.73
C ARG A 109 6.80 -32.39 1.00
N VAL A 110 8.09 -32.45 1.34
CA VAL A 110 9.02 -33.45 0.77
C VAL A 110 9.85 -34.09 1.88
N ALA A 111 9.21 -34.73 2.86
CA ALA A 111 9.89 -35.57 3.85
C ALA A 111 8.89 -36.57 4.46
N ALA A 112 8.36 -37.49 3.65
CA ALA A 112 7.63 -38.66 4.14
C ALA A 112 7.53 -39.71 3.02
N ALA A 113 8.66 -40.23 2.57
CA ALA A 113 8.72 -41.48 1.83
C ALA A 113 10.15 -42.01 1.91
N ASP A 114 10.47 -42.67 3.02
CA ASP A 114 11.40 -43.80 3.02
C ASP A 114 11.09 -44.65 4.25
N GLY A 115 10.10 -45.52 4.07
CA GLY A 115 9.84 -46.62 4.98
C GLY A 115 10.82 -47.74 4.70
N THR A 116 11.69 -48.04 5.66
CA THR A 116 12.37 -49.34 5.72
C THR A 116 11.99 -50.02 7.03
N PRO A 117 11.23 -51.12 6.99
CA PRO A 117 11.14 -52.02 8.13
C PRO A 117 12.05 -53.22 7.89
N ARG A 118 13.00 -53.49 8.81
CA ARG A 118 13.37 -54.87 9.10
C ARG A 118 13.99 -55.01 10.47
N ALA A 119 13.16 -55.43 11.42
CA ALA A 119 13.60 -56.17 12.58
C ALA A 119 13.97 -57.60 12.13
N GLY A 120 15.12 -58.08 12.59
CA GLY A 120 15.55 -59.47 12.47
C GLY A 120 16.44 -59.80 13.66
N GLN A 121 15.83 -60.39 14.70
CA GLN A 121 16.54 -61.14 15.73
C GLN A 121 17.02 -62.46 15.09
N GLU A 122 18.21 -62.93 15.45
CA GLU A 122 18.36 -64.08 16.35
C GLU A 122 19.83 -64.34 16.74
N PRO A 123 20.09 -64.95 17.91
CA PRO A 123 21.42 -65.24 18.43
C PRO A 123 21.87 -66.67 18.07
N THR A 124 23.17 -66.90 17.93
CA THR A 124 23.73 -68.27 17.93
C THR A 124 24.99 -68.35 18.78
N HIS A 125 24.93 -69.28 19.74
CA HIS A 125 26.02 -69.82 20.57
C HIS A 125 27.16 -70.41 19.75
N ASP A 126 28.41 -70.23 20.20
CA ASP A 126 29.27 -71.32 20.72
C ASP A 126 30.37 -70.72 21.63
#